data_AF-A0A1Y2L4K7-F1
#
_entry.id   AF-A0A1Y2L4K7-F1
#
_cell.length_a   1.000
_cell.length_b   1.000
_cell.length_c   1.000
_cell.angle_alpha   90.00
_cell.angle_beta   90.00
_cell.angle_gamma   90.00
#
_symmetry.space_group_name_H-M   'P 1'
#
loop_
_entity.id
_entity.type
_entity.pdbx_description
1 polymer ?
#
loop_
_entity_poly.entity_id
_entity_poly.type
_entity_poly.pdbx_seq_one_letter_code
_entity_poly.pdbx_strand_id
1 'polypeptide(L)'
;MKINDALFGIVFVLVASAILITVQSFPTLPDQPYGPATFPTIIATIMILGGIALCVSGYRERAHQPLIRLAAVMKTRDGLVRMACVPVFMILYILLSKPVGFPIVVPVLLAGFLVITTRKLLKSVIIAAVTTALLWLFFVDFLMVSLPLGILTKVIY
;
A
#
# COMPACT_ATOMS: atom_id res chain seq x y z
N MET A 1 4.20 -3.28 16.57
CA MET A 1 2.91 -2.99 17.25
C MET A 1 2.17 -4.31 17.28
N LYS A 2 1.60 -4.73 18.41
CA LYS A 2 0.46 -5.65 18.35
C LYS A 2 -0.72 -4.82 18.84
N ILE A 3 -1.29 -4.05 17.92
CA ILE A 3 -2.70 -3.68 18.05
C ILE A 3 -3.42 -5.02 17.92
N ASN A 4 -4.37 -5.31 18.81
CA ASN A 4 -5.11 -6.57 18.70
C ASN A 4 -5.60 -6.74 17.26
N ASP A 5 -5.22 -7.83 16.62
CA ASP A 5 -5.58 -8.15 15.23
C ASP A 5 -7.10 -8.03 15.02
N ALA A 6 -7.89 -8.25 16.09
CA ALA A 6 -9.33 -8.07 16.05
C ALA A 6 -9.78 -6.63 15.76
N LEU A 7 -9.06 -5.60 16.18
CA LEU A 7 -9.43 -4.21 15.87
C LEU A 7 -9.27 -3.92 14.37
N PHE A 8 -8.15 -4.34 13.78
CA PHE A 8 -7.94 -4.23 12.34
C PHE A 8 -8.93 -5.10 11.56
N GLY A 9 -9.24 -6.29 12.08
CA GLY A 9 -10.26 -7.15 11.53
C GLY A 9 -11.64 -6.48 11.46
N ILE A 10 -12.09 -5.87 12.56
CA ILE A 10 -13.36 -5.13 12.61
C ILE A 10 -13.36 -3.98 11.60
N VAL A 11 -12.29 -3.18 11.54
CA VAL A 11 -12.19 -2.07 10.60
C VAL A 11 -12.26 -2.56 9.15
N PHE A 12 -11.52 -3.63 8.81
CA PHE A 12 -11.57 -4.20 7.46
C PHE A 12 -12.94 -4.75 7.10
N VAL A 13 -13.62 -5.45 8.01
CA VAL A 13 -14.99 -5.92 7.77
C VAL A 13 -15.93 -4.74 7.53
N LEU A 14 -15.90 -3.72 8.38
CA LEU A 14 -16.77 -2.54 8.25
C LEU A 14 -16.55 -1.80 6.92
N VAL A 15 -15.29 -1.52 6.57
CA VAL A 15 -14.95 -0.83 5.32
C VAL A 15 -15.35 -1.68 4.11
N ALA A 16 -15.07 -2.98 4.14
CA ALA A 16 -15.43 -3.88 3.04
C ALA A 16 -16.95 -4.00 2.86
N SER A 17 -17.70 -4.09 3.95
CA SER A 17 -19.17 -4.08 3.91
C SER A 17 -19.71 -2.78 3.32
N ALA A 18 -19.15 -1.63 3.69
CA ALA A 18 -19.53 -0.35 3.09
C ALA A 18 -19.26 -0.30 1.58
N ILE A 19 -18.13 -0.86 1.14
CA ILE A 19 -17.81 -1.00 -0.29
C ILE A 19 -18.85 -1.87 -1.00
N LEU A 20 -19.20 -3.05 -0.45
CA LEU A 20 -20.21 -3.93 -1.05
C LEU A 20 -21.58 -3.27 -1.19
N ILE A 21 -21.98 -2.45 -0.21
CA ILE A 21 -23.24 -1.69 -0.28
C ILE A 21 -23.15 -0.63 -1.38
N THR A 22 -22.03 0.10 -1.47
CA THR A 22 -21.84 1.19 -2.43
C THR A 22 -21.83 0.67 -3.87
N VAL A 23 -21.24 -0.50 -4.08
CA VAL A 23 -21.08 -1.09 -5.40
C VAL A 23 -22.41 -1.54 -6.01
N GLN A 24 -23.45 -1.76 -5.20
CA GLN A 24 -24.80 -2.07 -5.69
C GLN A 24 -25.44 -0.91 -6.46
N SER A 25 -25.00 0.33 -6.24
CA SER A 25 -25.51 1.49 -6.98
C SER A 25 -24.79 1.71 -8.32
N PHE A 26 -23.87 0.84 -8.71
CA PHE A 26 -23.13 0.99 -9.95
C PHE A 26 -23.97 0.55 -11.16
N PRO A 27 -23.84 1.23 -12.31
CA PRO A 27 -24.59 0.87 -13.50
C PRO A 27 -24.16 -0.52 -14.00
N THR A 28 -25.16 -1.33 -14.37
CA THR A 28 -24.95 -2.62 -15.04
C THR A 28 -24.77 -2.38 -16.54
N LEU A 29 -23.73 -2.96 -17.14
CA LEU A 29 -23.60 -2.94 -18.60
C LEU A 29 -24.59 -3.95 -19.22
N PRO A 30 -25.42 -3.53 -20.19
CA PRO A 30 -26.20 -4.47 -20.99
C PRO A 30 -25.26 -5.46 -21.70
N ASP A 31 -25.65 -6.73 -21.76
CA ASP A 31 -24.95 -7.80 -22.49
C ASP A 31 -23.53 -8.16 -22.03
N GLN A 32 -23.07 -7.67 -20.86
CA GLN A 32 -21.77 -8.06 -20.30
C GLN A 32 -21.90 -8.59 -18.86
N PRO A 33 -21.43 -9.82 -18.56
CA PRO A 33 -21.51 -10.40 -17.21
C PRO A 33 -20.57 -9.73 -16.20
N TYR A 34 -19.62 -8.91 -16.67
CA TYR A 34 -18.65 -8.21 -15.84
C TYR A 34 -18.82 -6.70 -15.99
N GLY A 35 -19.00 -6.03 -14.86
CA GLY A 35 -19.22 -4.59 -14.79
C GLY A 35 -18.24 -3.89 -13.84
N PRO A 36 -18.39 -2.56 -13.66
CA PRO A 36 -17.56 -1.78 -12.74
C PRO A 36 -17.64 -2.28 -11.29
N ALA A 37 -18.68 -3.04 -10.96
CA ALA A 37 -18.91 -3.64 -9.66
C ALA A 37 -18.06 -4.90 -9.37
N THR A 38 -17.61 -5.62 -10.40
CA THR A 38 -17.02 -6.96 -10.23
C THR A 38 -15.71 -6.92 -9.44
N PHE A 39 -14.79 -6.03 -9.81
CA PHE A 39 -13.49 -5.92 -9.14
C PHE A 39 -13.61 -5.44 -7.68
N PRO A 40 -14.35 -4.35 -7.38
CA PRO A 40 -14.60 -3.94 -5.99
C PRO A 40 -15.23 -5.05 -5.13
N THR A 41 -16.17 -5.82 -5.70
CA THR A 41 -16.85 -6.92 -4.99
C THR A 41 -15.88 -8.04 -4.60
N ILE A 42 -14.98 -8.45 -5.51
CA ILE A 42 -13.98 -9.49 -5.23
C ILE A 42 -13.04 -9.03 -4.12
N ILE A 43 -12.50 -7.82 -4.23
CA ILE A 43 -11.56 -7.27 -3.24
C ILE A 43 -12.25 -7.13 -1.87
N ALA A 44 -13.46 -6.59 -1.83
CA ALA A 44 -14.21 -6.45 -0.57
C ALA A 44 -14.51 -7.82 0.07
N THR A 45 -14.86 -8.84 -0.73
CA THR A 45 -15.10 -10.19 -0.22
C THR A 45 -13.85 -10.79 0.41
N ILE A 46 -12.70 -10.71 -0.25
CA ILE A 46 -11.41 -11.17 0.31
C ILE A 46 -11.06 -10.39 1.58
N MET A 47 -11.33 -9.08 1.59
CA MET A 47 -11.07 -8.22 2.74
C MET A 47 -11.95 -8.56 3.95
N ILE A 48 -13.22 -8.96 3.74
CA ILE A 48 -14.10 -9.49 4.80
C ILE A 48 -13.53 -10.79 5.35
N LEU A 49 -13.16 -11.74 4.49
CA LEU A 49 -12.61 -13.03 4.93
C LEU A 49 -11.32 -12.85 5.75
N GLY A 50 -10.41 -12.00 5.27
CA GLY A 50 -9.19 -11.64 6.00
C GLY A 50 -9.49 -10.92 7.31
N GLY A 51 -10.45 -10.00 7.32
CA GLY A 51 -10.89 -9.29 8.52
C GLY A 51 -11.49 -10.21 9.57
N ILE A 52 -12.32 -11.17 9.18
CA ILE A 52 -12.87 -12.20 10.07
C ILE A 52 -11.73 -13.08 10.62
N ALA A 53 -10.78 -13.50 9.79
CA ALA A 53 -9.63 -14.28 10.23
C ALA A 53 -8.81 -13.53 11.29
N LEU A 54 -8.59 -12.22 11.11
CA LEU A 54 -7.94 -11.35 12.09
C LEU A 54 -8.76 -11.17 13.39
N CYS A 55 -10.09 -11.09 13.30
CA CYS A 55 -10.98 -11.11 14.46
C CYS A 55 -10.85 -12.41 15.26
N VAL A 56 -10.82 -13.55 14.59
CA VAL A 56 -10.68 -14.86 15.22
C VAL A 56 -9.28 -15.02 15.84
N SER A 57 -8.21 -14.60 15.16
CA SER A 57 -6.85 -14.65 15.71
C SER A 57 -6.73 -13.73 16.93
N GLY A 58 -7.25 -12.51 16.84
CA GLY A 58 -7.25 -11.54 17.92
C GLY A 58 -8.10 -11.95 19.13
N TYR A 59 -9.21 -12.66 18.91
CA TYR A 59 -10.02 -13.24 19.98
C TYR A 59 -9.27 -14.39 20.68
N ARG A 60 -8.60 -15.27 19.93
CA ARG A 60 -7.80 -16.37 20.49
C ARG A 60 -6.58 -15.88 21.27
N GLU A 61 -5.92 -14.82 20.82
CA GLU A 61 -4.76 -14.24 21.52
C GLU A 61 -5.14 -13.33 22.72
N ARG A 62 -6.42 -12.98 22.88
CA ARG A 62 -6.92 -12.08 23.92
C ARG A 62 -6.66 -12.57 25.35
N ALA A 63 -6.55 -13.88 25.56
CA ALA A 63 -6.27 -14.48 26.86
C ALA A 63 -4.84 -14.19 27.38
N HIS A 64 -3.90 -13.82 26.50
CA HIS A 64 -2.48 -13.70 26.86
C HIS A 64 -1.84 -12.33 26.54
N GLN A 65 -2.59 -11.38 25.95
CA GLN A 65 -2.02 -10.09 25.52
C GLN A 65 -2.97 -8.90 25.78
N PRO A 66 -2.45 -7.76 26.29
CA PRO A 66 -3.25 -6.54 26.46
C PRO A 66 -3.67 -5.95 25.10
N LEU A 67 -4.85 -5.29 25.06
CA LEU A 67 -5.44 -4.74 23.82
C LEU A 67 -4.53 -3.77 23.06
N ILE A 68 -3.67 -3.05 23.77
CA ILE A 68 -2.72 -2.09 23.20
C ILE A 68 -1.38 -2.28 23.93
N ARG A 69 -0.40 -2.89 23.26
CA ARG A 69 1.00 -2.85 23.71
C ARG A 69 1.75 -1.86 22.83
N LEU A 70 2.12 -0.70 23.39
CA LEU A 70 3.12 0.15 22.75
C LEU A 70 4.39 -0.70 22.57
N ALA A 71 4.70 -1.05 21.32
CA ALA A 71 5.89 -1.85 21.01
C ALA A 71 7.12 -1.08 21.51
N ALA A 72 8.10 -1.80 22.07
CA ALA A 72 9.39 -1.21 22.49
C ALA A 72 10.07 -0.39 21.37
N VAL A 73 9.71 -0.64 20.10
CA VAL A 73 10.08 0.13 18.91
C VAL A 73 9.73 1.63 19.03
N MET A 74 8.62 2.00 19.67
CA MET A 74 8.25 3.42 19.91
C MET A 74 9.05 4.07 21.04
N LYS A 75 9.80 3.29 21.83
CA LYS A 75 10.61 3.81 22.94
C LYS A 75 11.95 4.39 22.46
N THR A 76 12.36 4.05 21.24
CA THR A 76 13.61 4.52 20.64
C THR A 76 13.32 5.44 19.46
N ARG A 77 13.97 6.61 19.41
CA ARG A 77 13.85 7.61 18.33
C ARG A 77 14.00 6.98 16.93
N ASP A 78 14.93 6.04 16.79
CA ASP A 78 15.20 5.31 15.54
C ASP A 78 14.03 4.44 15.06
N GLY A 79 13.31 3.80 15.99
CA GLY A 79 12.13 2.99 15.67
C GLY A 79 10.95 3.86 15.24
N LEU A 80 10.78 5.02 15.89
CA LEU A 80 9.75 5.99 15.51
C LEU A 80 10.00 6.56 14.10
N VAL A 81 11.25 6.90 13.77
CA VAL A 81 11.62 7.38 12.43
C VAL A 81 11.28 6.33 11.37
N ARG A 82 11.69 5.07 11.55
CA ARG A 82 11.38 3.99 10.58
C ARG A 82 9.88 3.79 10.40
N MET A 83 9.11 3.87 11.48
CA MET A 83 7.65 3.73 11.42
C MET A 83 7.01 4.91 10.67
N ALA A 84 7.42 6.14 11.00
CA ALA A 84 6.90 7.35 10.36
C ALA A 84 7.32 7.48 8.89
N CYS A 85 8.46 6.90 8.50
CA CYS A 85 8.90 6.92 7.10
C CYS A 85 7.90 6.26 6.16
N VAL A 86 7.19 5.20 6.56
CA VAL A 86 6.22 4.54 5.67
C VAL A 86 5.11 5.50 5.20
N PRO A 87 4.31 6.13 6.09
CA PRO A 87 3.28 7.07 5.64
C PRO A 87 3.87 8.34 5.03
N VAL A 88 5.02 8.83 5.51
CA VAL A 88 5.68 10.02 4.93
C VAL A 88 6.08 9.79 3.48
N PHE A 89 6.72 8.66 3.17
CA PHE A 89 7.13 8.34 1.80
C PHE A 89 5.92 8.09 0.90
N MET A 90 4.83 7.50 1.43
CA MET A 90 3.57 7.36 0.70
C MET A 90 2.96 8.72 0.33
N ILE A 91 2.90 9.66 1.28
CA ILE A 91 2.40 11.02 1.03
C ILE A 91 3.29 11.74 0.02
N LEU A 92 4.62 11.64 0.16
CA LEU A 92 5.57 12.21 -0.79
C LEU A 92 5.37 11.63 -2.19
N TYR A 93 5.13 10.33 -2.33
CA TYR A 93 4.83 9.73 -3.63
C TYR A 93 3.55 10.32 -4.24
N ILE A 94 2.46 10.43 -3.47
CA ILE A 94 1.19 10.99 -3.98
C ILE A 94 1.38 12.44 -4.46
N LEU A 95 2.14 13.24 -3.72
CA LEU A 95 2.37 14.65 -4.04
C LEU A 95 3.37 14.85 -5.20
N LEU A 96 4.44 14.06 -5.26
CA LEU A 96 5.54 14.25 -6.22
C LEU A 96 5.39 13.43 -7.50
N SER A 97 4.65 12.32 -7.49
CA SER A 97 4.55 11.40 -8.64
C SER A 97 4.03 12.10 -9.90
N LYS A 98 2.99 12.93 -9.76
CA LYS A 98 2.44 13.70 -10.89
C LYS A 98 3.39 14.79 -11.43
N PRO A 99 3.92 15.71 -10.60
CA PRO A 99 4.77 16.78 -11.11
C PRO A 99 6.14 16.28 -11.58
N VAL A 100 6.80 15.39 -10.84
CA VAL A 100 8.20 15.00 -11.09
C VAL A 100 8.32 13.78 -11.99
N GLY A 101 7.40 12.82 -11.85
CA GLY A 101 7.37 11.60 -12.65
C GLY A 101 7.92 10.37 -11.93
N PHE A 102 7.35 9.21 -12.27
CA PHE A 102 7.69 7.90 -11.72
C PHE A 102 9.18 7.56 -11.81
N PRO A 103 9.90 7.76 -12.95
CA PRO A 103 11.29 7.35 -13.10
C PRO A 103 12.26 8.02 -12.13
N ILE A 104 11.91 9.22 -11.63
CA ILE A 104 12.75 9.98 -10.71
C ILE A 104 12.28 9.78 -9.27
N VAL A 105 10.98 9.87 -9.02
CA VAL A 105 10.42 9.86 -7.66
C VAL A 105 10.61 8.50 -7.00
N VAL A 106 10.30 7.41 -7.70
CA VAL A 106 10.31 6.06 -7.14
C VAL A 106 11.71 5.60 -6.69
N PRO A 107 12.80 5.72 -7.48
CA PRO A 107 14.10 5.25 -7.03
C PRO A 107 14.63 6.09 -5.86
N VAL A 108 14.36 7.41 -5.82
CA VAL A 108 14.76 8.28 -4.71
C VAL A 108 14.03 7.92 -3.43
N LEU A 109 12.70 7.76 -3.49
CA LEU A 109 11.90 7.37 -2.34
C LEU A 109 12.24 5.94 -1.88
N LEU A 110 12.38 4.99 -2.80
CA LEU A 110 12.71 3.61 -2.46
C LEU A 110 14.12 3.51 -1.85
N ALA A 111 15.11 4.22 -2.41
CA ALA A 111 16.45 4.28 -1.84
C ALA A 111 16.42 4.92 -0.44
N GLY A 112 15.76 6.06 -0.26
CA GLY A 112 15.64 6.72 1.04
C GLY A 112 15.01 5.80 2.11
N PHE A 113 13.93 5.10 1.76
CA PHE A 113 13.28 4.16 2.65
C PHE A 113 14.19 2.98 3.03
N LEU A 114 14.88 2.39 2.05
CA LEU A 114 15.81 1.28 2.27
C LEU A 114 17.03 1.71 3.07
N VAL A 115 17.55 2.93 2.88
CA VAL A 115 18.69 3.46 3.64
C VAL A 115 18.31 3.63 5.11
N ILE A 116 17.15 4.20 5.40
CA ILE A 116 16.67 4.42 6.78
C ILE A 116 16.46 3.08 7.51
N THR A 117 16.01 2.06 6.77
CA THR A 117 15.70 0.74 7.32
C THR A 117 16.95 -0.15 7.45
N THR A 118 17.76 -0.27 6.39
CA THR A 118 18.88 -1.21 6.30
C THR A 118 20.23 -0.62 6.67
N ARG A 119 20.36 0.73 6.70
CA ARG A 119 21.60 1.50 6.89
C ARG A 119 22.70 1.23 5.84
N LYS A 120 22.41 0.50 4.75
CA LYS A 120 23.39 0.16 3.71
C LYS A 120 23.14 0.99 2.44
N LEU A 121 23.85 2.11 2.29
CA LEU A 121 23.68 3.07 1.18
C LEU A 121 23.78 2.40 -0.20
N LEU A 122 24.91 1.75 -0.49
CA LEU A 122 25.18 1.20 -1.82
C LEU A 122 24.14 0.13 -2.23
N LYS A 123 23.84 -0.81 -1.33
CA LYS A 123 22.83 -1.85 -1.58
C LYS A 123 21.44 -1.25 -1.79
N SER A 124 21.08 -0.23 -1.01
CA SER A 124 19.78 0.43 -1.12
C SER A 124 19.60 1.13 -2.46
N VAL A 125 20.62 1.84 -2.93
CA VAL A 125 20.58 2.54 -4.23
C VAL A 125 20.50 1.54 -5.39
N ILE A 126 21.31 0.48 -5.36
CA ILE A 126 21.28 -0.55 -6.41
C ILE A 126 19.91 -1.23 -6.46
N ILE A 127 19.40 -1.69 -5.32
CA ILE A 127 18.08 -2.33 -5.25
C ILE A 127 16.99 -1.37 -5.74
N ALA A 128 17.03 -0.11 -5.28
CA ALA A 128 16.02 0.87 -5.69
C ALA A 128 16.03 1.13 -7.19
N ALA A 129 17.20 1.29 -7.80
CA ALA A 129 17.34 1.49 -9.24
C ALA A 129 16.83 0.27 -10.03
N VAL A 130 17.27 -0.93 -9.65
CA VAL A 130 16.87 -2.18 -10.32
C VAL A 130 15.37 -2.43 -10.19
N THR A 131 14.81 -2.30 -8.99
CA THR A 131 13.37 -2.46 -8.77
C THR A 131 12.55 -1.44 -9.55
N THR A 132 13.00 -0.18 -9.61
CA THR A 132 12.33 0.86 -10.41
C THR A 132 12.35 0.50 -11.89
N ALA A 133 13.49 0.07 -12.43
CA ALA A 133 13.61 -0.33 -13.83
C ALA A 133 12.71 -1.53 -14.15
N LEU A 134 12.68 -2.54 -13.28
CA LEU A 134 11.79 -3.70 -13.45
C LEU A 134 10.32 -3.30 -13.42
N LEU A 135 9.92 -2.43 -12.49
CA LEU A 135 8.54 -1.91 -12.45
C LEU A 135 8.22 -1.11 -13.71
N TRP A 136 9.15 -0.28 -14.18
CA TRP A 136 8.97 0.47 -15.42
C TRP A 136 8.69 -0.46 -16.60
N LEU A 137 9.55 -1.46 -16.83
CA LEU A 137 9.39 -2.44 -17.91
C LEU A 137 8.08 -3.24 -17.76
N PHE A 138 7.76 -3.67 -16.54
CA PHE A 138 6.54 -4.42 -16.30
C PHE A 138 5.28 -3.60 -16.58
N PHE A 139 5.25 -2.33 -16.19
CA PHE A 139 4.07 -1.50 -16.44
C PHE A 139 3.98 -1.00 -17.88
N VAL A 140 5.10 -0.55 -18.46
CA VAL A 140 5.12 0.03 -19.80
C VAL A 140 5.06 -1.06 -20.88
N ASP A 141 5.90 -2.10 -20.78
CA ASP A 141 6.00 -3.11 -21.85
C ASP A 141 5.03 -4.26 -21.65
N PHE A 142 4.88 -4.75 -20.41
CA PHE A 142 4.03 -5.93 -20.14
C PHE A 142 2.56 -5.57 -19.94
N LEU A 143 2.27 -4.52 -19.17
CA LEU A 143 0.89 -4.07 -18.91
C LEU A 143 0.39 -3.00 -19.87
N MET A 144 1.26 -2.42 -20.72
CA MET A 144 0.92 -1.31 -21.63
C MET A 144 0.25 -0.11 -20.93
N VAL A 145 0.59 0.12 -19.66
CA VAL A 145 0.09 1.25 -18.86
C VAL A 145 1.12 2.37 -18.86
N SER A 146 0.70 3.55 -19.32
CA SER A 146 1.55 4.74 -19.29
C SER A 146 1.75 5.23 -17.84
N LEU A 147 3.00 5.12 -17.36
CA LEU A 147 3.40 5.72 -16.08
C LEU A 147 3.58 7.24 -16.21
N PRO A 148 3.29 8.01 -15.15
CA PRO A 148 3.45 9.45 -15.19
C PRO A 148 4.92 9.81 -15.38
N LEU A 149 5.24 10.45 -16.50
CA LEU A 149 6.58 10.95 -16.82
C LEU A 149 6.89 12.28 -16.11
N GLY A 150 5.87 13.03 -15.69
CA GLY A 150 6.02 14.29 -14.97
C GLY A 150 6.84 15.32 -15.75
N ILE A 151 7.96 15.78 -15.18
CA ILE A 151 8.85 16.75 -15.84
C ILE A 151 9.40 16.19 -17.16
N LEU A 152 9.61 14.87 -17.25
CA LEU A 152 10.12 14.25 -18.47
C LEU A 152 9.13 14.34 -19.63
N THR A 153 7.83 14.58 -19.37
CA THR A 153 6.87 14.85 -20.45
C THR A 153 7.27 16.09 -21.25
N LYS A 154 7.86 17.13 -20.62
CA LYS A 154 8.29 18.35 -21.31
C LYS A 154 9.63 18.21 -22.07
N VAL A 155 10.33 17.11 -21.88
CA VAL A 155 11.66 16.86 -22.47
C VAL A 155 11.56 15.85 -23.62
N ILE A 156 10.63 14.90 -23.52
CA ILE A 156 10.43 13.82 -24.50
C ILE A 156 9.36 14.18 -25.54
N TYR A 157 8.40 15.06 -25.19
CA TYR A 157 7.38 15.63 -26.08
C TYR A 157 7.52 17.15 -26.12
#